data_AF-A0A526RKT6-F1
#
_entry.id   AF-A0A526RKT6-F1
#
_cell.length_a   1.000
_cell.length_b   1.000
_cell.length_c   1.000
_cell.angle_alpha   90.00
_cell.angle_beta   90.00
_cell.angle_gamma   90.00
#
_symmetry.space_group_name_H-M   'P 1'
#
loop_
_entity.id
_entity.type
_entity.pdbx_description
1 polymer ?
#
loop_
_entity_poly.entity_id
_entity_poly.type
_entity_poly.pdbx_seq_one_letter_code
_entity_poly.pdbx_strand_id
1 'polypeptide(L)' 'MAAPNFLSVDVASAEPEAGAPAPDRLISGDPKFRTWNVEERDGGLYAGIWESTPGKWRIVYDEWEFCHILS' A
#
# COMPACT_ATOMS: atom_id res chain seq x y z
N MET A 1 11.41 0.91 25.21
CA MET A 1 10.13 1.64 25.36
C MET A 1 9.04 0.79 24.74
N ALA A 2 7.81 0.82 25.27
CA ALA A 2 6.69 0.11 24.65
C ALA A 2 6.28 0.80 23.35
N ALA A 3 5.78 0.03 22.39
CA ALA A 3 5.22 0.58 21.15
C ALA A 3 4.00 1.47 21.46
N PRO A 4 3.76 2.53 20.67
CA PRO A 4 2.58 3.38 20.83
C PRO A 4 1.28 2.61 20.55
N ASN A 5 0.20 2.98 21.25
CA ASN A 5 -1.12 2.38 21.03
C ASN A 5 -1.86 2.99 19.83
N PHE A 6 -1.45 4.16 19.37
CA PHE A 6 -2.06 4.89 18.27
C PHE A 6 -0.97 5.41 17.33
N LEU A 7 -1.22 5.28 16.02
CA LEU A 7 -0.34 5.73 14.95
C LEU A 7 -1.11 6.66 14.01
N SER A 8 -0.46 7.72 13.55
CA SER A 8 -0.99 8.56 12.49
C SER A 8 -0.74 7.90 11.15
N VAL A 9 -1.78 7.75 10.32
CA VAL A 9 -1.65 7.20 8.97
C VAL A 9 -1.38 8.36 8.00
N ASP A 10 -0.09 8.68 7.80
CA ASP A 10 0.36 9.75 6.92
C ASP A 10 1.67 9.41 6.20
N VAL A 11 1.95 10.13 5.10
CA VAL A 11 3.14 9.91 4.25
C VAL A 11 4.46 10.39 4.87
N ALA A 12 4.42 11.15 5.98
CA ALA A 12 5.61 11.60 6.67
C ALA A 12 6.09 10.58 7.72
N SER A 13 5.28 9.58 8.03
CA SER A 13 5.53 8.57 9.06
C SER A 13 6.36 7.37 8.57
N ALA A 14 6.59 7.24 7.26
CA ALA A 14 7.40 6.18 6.67
C ALA A 14 8.10 6.67 5.40
N GLU A 15 9.13 5.94 4.95
CA GLU A 15 9.69 6.14 3.62
C GLU A 15 8.88 5.33 2.58
N PRO A 16 8.67 5.85 1.36
CA PRO A 16 7.90 5.15 0.36
C PRO A 16 8.67 3.96 -0.21
N GLU A 17 8.03 2.81 -0.21
CA GLU A 17 8.45 1.64 -0.96
C GLU A 17 7.93 1.75 -2.41
N ALA A 18 8.82 1.61 -3.38
CA ALA A 18 8.46 1.63 -4.79
C ALA A 18 7.93 0.26 -5.23
N GLY A 19 6.84 0.25 -5.99
CA GLY A 19 6.26 -0.97 -6.53
C GLY A 19 5.65 -0.78 -7.92
N ALA A 20 5.20 -1.89 -8.50
CA ALA A 20 4.44 -1.91 -9.74
C ALA A 20 3.61 -3.21 -9.80
N PRO A 21 2.55 -3.28 -10.63
CA PRO A 21 1.86 -4.53 -10.85
C PRO A 21 2.81 -5.58 -11.45
N ALA A 22 2.57 -6.85 -11.14
CA ALA A 22 3.28 -7.93 -11.82
C ALA A 22 3.02 -7.87 -13.35
N PRO A 23 4.04 -8.07 -14.21
CA PRO A 23 3.90 -7.85 -15.66
C PRO A 23 2.80 -8.67 -16.33
N ASP A 24 2.55 -9.88 -15.83
CA ASP A 24 1.51 -10.80 -16.31
C ASP A 24 0.08 -10.35 -15.92
N ARG A 25 -0.05 -9.43 -14.97
CA ARG A 25 -1.34 -8.85 -14.54
C ARG A 25 -1.66 -7.53 -15.21
N LEU A 26 -0.68 -6.89 -15.87
CA LEU A 26 -0.85 -5.59 -16.51
C LEU A 26 -1.82 -5.68 -17.71
N ILE A 27 -2.76 -4.74 -17.78
CA ILE A 27 -3.71 -4.63 -18.90
C ILE A 27 -3.36 -3.42 -19.78
N SER A 28 -3.06 -2.26 -19.18
CA SER A 28 -2.69 -1.05 -19.92
C SER A 28 -2.03 0.01 -19.03
N GLY A 29 -1.17 0.84 -19.62
CA GLY A 29 -0.44 1.90 -18.92
C GLY A 29 0.89 1.42 -18.34
N ASP A 30 1.48 2.26 -17.48
CA ASP A 30 2.71 1.98 -16.73
C ASP A 30 2.52 2.42 -15.26
N PRO A 31 1.70 1.69 -14.47
CA PRO A 31 1.41 2.05 -13.09
C PRO A 31 2.67 1.92 -12.24
N LYS A 32 2.97 2.98 -11.48
CA LYS A 32 4.05 3.05 -10.51
C LYS A 32 3.43 3.30 -9.16
N PHE A 33 3.76 2.45 -8.20
CA PHE A 33 3.21 2.49 -6.86
C PHE A 33 4.18 3.15 -5.89
N ARG A 34 3.60 3.77 -4.86
CA ARG A 34 4.30 4.13 -3.63
C ARG A 34 3.48 3.64 -2.44
N THR A 35 4.13 2.93 -1.54
CA THR A 35 3.52 2.44 -0.30
C THR A 35 4.26 3.02 0.89
N TRP A 36 3.52 3.63 1.82
CA TRP A 36 4.02 4.09 3.11
C TRP A 36 3.42 3.21 4.20
N ASN A 37 4.13 2.14 4.57
CA ASN A 37 3.72 1.26 5.66
C ASN A 37 3.99 1.93 7.01
N VAL A 38 2.92 2.39 7.66
CA VAL A 38 2.97 3.01 8.99
C VAL A 38 3.01 1.95 10.08
N GLU A 39 2.41 0.79 9.80
CA GLU A 39 2.38 -0.34 10.72
C GLU A 39 2.54 -1.66 9.99
N GLU A 40 3.40 -2.50 10.53
CA GLU A 40 3.59 -3.90 10.15
C GLU A 40 3.70 -4.73 11.43
N ARG A 41 2.86 -5.77 11.56
CA ARG A 41 2.88 -6.68 12.71
C ARG A 41 2.74 -8.13 12.27
N ASP A 42 3.22 -9.02 13.15
CA ASP A 42 3.00 -10.46 13.02
C ASP A 42 1.52 -10.79 12.84
N GLY A 43 1.24 -11.81 12.01
CA GLY A 43 -0.12 -12.20 11.66
C GLY A 43 -0.69 -11.52 10.42
N GLY A 44 0.15 -10.82 9.65
CA GLY A 44 -0.22 -10.25 8.35
C GLY A 44 -1.00 -8.94 8.45
N LEU A 45 -0.83 -8.18 9.54
CA LEU A 45 -1.42 -6.86 9.67
C LEU A 45 -0.48 -5.81 9.06
N TYR A 46 -1.01 -5.11 8.07
CA TYR A 46 -0.36 -3.96 7.44
C TYR A 46 -1.33 -2.79 7.43
N ALA A 47 -0.84 -1.58 7.72
CA ALA A 47 -1.63 -0.36 7.59
C ALA A 47 -0.75 0.79 7.12
N GLY A 48 -1.29 1.63 6.23
CA GLY A 48 -0.51 2.68 5.61
C GLY A 48 -1.26 3.48 4.56
N ILE A 49 -0.50 4.26 3.81
CA ILE A 49 -0.97 4.96 2.61
C ILE A 49 -0.40 4.26 1.38
N TRP A 50 -1.23 4.15 0.35
CA TRP A 50 -0.82 3.64 -0.96
C TRP A 50 -1.26 4.61 -2.06
N GLU A 51 -0.42 4.73 -3.08
CA GLU A 51 -0.64 5.55 -4.26
C GLU A 51 -0.26 4.79 -5.52
N SER A 52 -0.96 5.04 -6.62
CA SER A 52 -0.55 4.63 -7.96
C SER A 52 -0.67 5.77 -8.97
N THR A 53 0.27 5.81 -9.91
CA THR A 53 0.04 6.53 -11.18
C THR A 53 -1.07 5.85 -12.00
N PRO A 54 -1.70 6.54 -12.98
CA PRO A 54 -2.76 5.93 -13.78
C PRO A 54 -2.34 4.68 -14.55
N GLY A 55 -3.21 3.67 -14.53
CA GLY A 55 -3.16 2.50 -15.41
C GLY A 55 -4.17 1.44 -14.98
N LYS A 56 -4.05 0.23 -15.54
CA LYS A 56 -5.02 -0.85 -15.33
C LYS A 56 -4.34 -2.21 -15.27
N TRP A 57 -4.70 -3.01 -14.27
CA TRP A 57 -4.18 -4.35 -14.04
C TRP A 57 -5.22 -5.22 -13.34
N ARG A 58 -4.95 -6.53 -13.24
CA ARG A 58 -5.74 -7.48 -12.45
C ARG A 58 -5.16 -7.58 -11.04
N ILE A 59 -5.99 -7.38 -10.02
CA ILE A 59 -5.64 -7.66 -8.63
C ILE A 59 -5.89 -9.15 -8.33
N VAL A 60 -4.99 -9.74 -7.54
CA VAL A 60 -5.13 -11.08 -6.97
C VAL A 60 -4.61 -10.99 -5.54
N TYR A 61 -5.52 -11.14 -4.58
CA TYR A 61 -5.24 -11.17 -3.15
C TYR A 61 -5.94 -12.36 -2.51
N ASP A 62 -5.28 -12.94 -1.52
CA ASP A 62 -5.83 -13.88 -0.56
C ASP A 62 -6.20 -13.19 0.77
N GLU A 63 -5.80 -11.93 0.93
CA GLU A 63 -6.09 -11.09 2.09
C GLU A 63 -7.34 -10.21 1.91
N TRP A 64 -7.84 -9.71 3.05
CA TRP A 64 -8.91 -8.70 3.08
C TRP A 64 -8.28 -7.32 3.20
N GLU A 65 -8.63 -6.40 2.31
CA GLU A 65 -8.10 -5.05 2.29
C GLU A 65 -9.22 -4.02 2.41
N PHE A 66 -9.09 -3.10 3.37
CA PHE A 66 -9.94 -1.94 3.49
C PHE A 66 -9.26 -0.73 2.84
N CYS A 67 -9.94 -0.09 1.89
CA CYS A 67 -9.44 1.12 1.23
C CYS A 67 -10.37 2.31 1.50
N HIS A 68 -9.77 3.42 1.94
CA HIS A 68 -10.43 4.72 1.95
C HIS A 68 -9.76 5.63 0.93
N ILE A 69 -10.49 6.01 -0.12
CA ILE A 69 -9.97 6.84 -1.20
C ILE A 69 -9.82 8.28 -0.72
N LEU A 70 -8.60 8.80 -0.76
CA LEU A 70 -8.26 10.15 -0.30
C LEU A 70 -8.29 11.19 -1.43
N SER A 71 -8.01 10.78 -2.67
CA SER A 71 -7.96 11.63 -3.87
C SER A 71 -8.10 10.81 -5.16
#